data_AF-A0A354J0J3-F1
#
_entry.id   AF-A0A354J0J3-F1
#
_cell.length_a   1.000
_cell.length_b   1.000
_cell.length_c   1.000
_cell.angle_alpha   90.00
_cell.angle_beta   90.00
_cell.angle_gamma   90.00
#
_symmetry.space_group_name_H-M   'P 1'
#
loop_
_entity.id
_entity.type
_entity.pdbx_description
1 polymer ?
#
loop_
_entity_poly.entity_id
_entity_poly.type
_entity_poly.pdbx_seq_one_letter_code
_entity_poly.pdbx_strand_id
1 'polypeptide(L)'
;MQDKHHDPRFEALLVFLAKVPGITPGIGCDIDPDGHWWVKFGIDIAHPLAWHVVQEFGHVLNYLSLNEPLPSRFLPVSAPPYMNGGPADFLAWIIENTHPAFTPALAAEWLEGRLPQPVDDLSQWVTDHDDD
;
A
#
# COMPACT_ATOMS: atom_id res chain seq x y z
N MET A 1 -19.37 -6.57 -17.73
CA MET A 1 -18.39 -6.10 -16.73
C MET A 1 -17.07 -6.01 -17.47
N GLN A 2 -16.55 -4.80 -17.65
CA GLN A 2 -15.36 -4.58 -18.47
C GLN A 2 -14.16 -5.13 -17.69
N ASP A 3 -13.45 -6.11 -18.27
CA ASP A 3 -12.11 -6.48 -17.85
C ASP A 3 -11.29 -5.20 -17.82
N LYS A 4 -10.92 -4.74 -16.62
CA LYS A 4 -9.96 -3.66 -16.46
C LYS A 4 -8.67 -4.15 -17.09
N HIS A 5 -8.25 -3.48 -18.16
CA HIS A 5 -6.99 -3.71 -18.83
C HIS A 5 -5.87 -3.86 -17.79
N HIS A 6 -5.18 -5.00 -17.83
CA HIS A 6 -3.90 -5.18 -17.16
C HIS A 6 -2.93 -4.13 -17.68
N ASP A 7 -2.63 -3.12 -16.87
CA ASP A 7 -1.60 -2.14 -17.19
C ASP A 7 -0.25 -2.67 -16.70
N PRO A 8 0.66 -3.08 -17.59
CA PRO A 8 1.93 -3.70 -17.20
C PRO A 8 2.81 -2.76 -16.35
N ARG A 9 2.57 -1.44 -16.39
CA ARG A 9 3.29 -0.47 -15.56
C ARG A 9 3.05 -0.68 -14.07
N PHE A 10 1.91 -1.25 -13.69
CA PHE A 10 1.52 -1.51 -12.30
C PHE A 10 1.80 -2.94 -11.85
N GLU A 11 2.09 -3.86 -12.76
CA GLU A 11 2.16 -5.30 -12.49
C GLU A 11 3.06 -5.63 -11.29
N ALA A 12 4.28 -5.08 -11.26
CA ALA A 12 5.22 -5.30 -10.15
C ALA A 12 4.64 -4.86 -8.80
N LEU A 13 4.03 -3.68 -8.75
CA LEU A 13 3.44 -3.14 -7.52
C LEU A 13 2.20 -3.92 -7.09
N LEU A 14 1.33 -4.29 -8.02
CA LEU A 14 0.11 -5.05 -7.71
C LEU A 14 0.45 -6.47 -7.22
N VAL A 15 1.41 -7.13 -7.87
CA VAL A 15 1.90 -8.45 -7.45
C VAL A 15 2.55 -8.37 -6.07
N PHE A 16 3.32 -7.32 -5.79
CA PHE A 16 3.91 -7.12 -4.48
C PHE A 16 2.84 -6.89 -3.40
N LEU A 17 1.92 -5.95 -3.62
CA LEU A 17 0.84 -5.63 -2.66
C LEU A 17 -0.06 -6.84 -2.37
N ALA A 18 -0.33 -7.69 -3.37
CA ALA A 18 -1.12 -8.90 -3.17
C ALA A 18 -0.49 -9.92 -2.20
N LYS A 19 0.82 -9.80 -1.92
CA LYS A 19 1.54 -10.65 -0.95
C LYS A 19 1.60 -10.05 0.44
N VAL A 20 1.36 -8.75 0.59
CA VAL A 20 1.46 -8.06 1.87
C VAL A 20 0.34 -8.53 2.81
N PRO A 21 0.63 -8.90 4.06
CA PRO A 21 -0.36 -9.43 4.99
C PRO A 21 -1.56 -8.49 5.18
N GLY A 22 -2.76 -9.05 5.19
CA GLY A 22 -3.98 -8.27 5.42
C GLY A 22 -4.42 -7.36 4.27
N ILE A 23 -3.68 -7.23 3.16
CA ILE A 23 -4.20 -6.51 1.99
C ILE A 23 -5.37 -7.29 1.38
N THR A 24 -6.52 -6.62 1.24
CA THR A 24 -7.73 -7.24 0.69
C THR A 24 -7.67 -7.31 -0.84
N PRO A 25 -8.28 -8.32 -1.47
CA PRO A 25 -8.45 -8.36 -2.93
C PRO A 25 -9.18 -7.13 -3.47
N GLY A 26 -9.05 -6.89 -4.78
CA GLY A 26 -9.75 -5.79 -5.46
C GLY A 26 -8.97 -4.47 -5.49
N ILE A 27 -7.65 -4.56 -5.72
CA ILE A 27 -6.77 -3.40 -5.86
C ILE A 27 -7.14 -2.62 -7.13
N GLY A 28 -7.49 -1.35 -6.99
CA GLY A 28 -7.70 -0.41 -8.09
C GLY A 28 -6.43 0.38 -8.37
N CYS A 29 -6.22 0.78 -9.62
CA CYS A 29 -5.14 1.68 -10.00
C CYS A 29 -5.56 2.53 -11.20
N ASP A 30 -4.89 3.66 -11.38
CA ASP A 30 -4.99 4.50 -12.57
C ASP A 30 -3.76 5.38 -12.70
N ILE A 31 -3.51 5.89 -13.91
CA ILE A 31 -2.45 6.85 -14.20
C ILE A 31 -2.96 7.88 -15.21
N ASP A 32 -2.78 9.15 -14.87
CA ASP A 32 -3.21 10.25 -15.72
C ASP A 32 -2.21 10.54 -16.86
N PRO A 33 -2.58 11.38 -17.84
CA PRO A 33 -1.68 11.76 -18.94
C PRO A 33 -0.40 12.48 -18.51
N ASP A 34 -0.38 13.09 -17.31
CA ASP A 34 0.78 13.81 -16.76
C ASP A 34 1.73 12.86 -16.02
N GLY A 35 1.38 11.58 -15.89
CA GLY A 35 2.19 10.54 -15.27
C GLY A 35 2.01 10.44 -13.75
N HIS A 36 0.98 11.09 -13.20
CA HIS A 36 0.58 10.86 -11.81
C HIS A 36 -0.26 9.60 -11.72
N TRP A 37 0.11 8.71 -10.81
CA TRP A 37 -0.54 7.44 -10.60
C TRP A 37 -0.98 7.26 -9.17
N TRP A 38 -1.98 6.41 -9.00
CA TRP A 38 -2.42 5.94 -7.70
C TRP A 38 -2.76 4.46 -7.73
N VAL A 39 -2.63 3.82 -6.57
CA VAL A 39 -3.16 2.48 -6.28
C VAL A 39 -4.02 2.58 -5.02
N LYS A 40 -5.22 2.01 -5.08
CA LYS A 40 -6.20 1.99 -3.99
C LYS A 40 -6.53 0.56 -3.60
N PHE A 41 -6.46 0.26 -2.31
CA PHE A 41 -6.71 -1.08 -1.77
C PHE A 41 -7.31 -1.00 -0.36
N GLY A 42 -7.86 -2.11 0.11
CA GLY A 42 -8.25 -2.28 1.51
C GLY A 42 -7.16 -2.97 2.31
N ILE A 43 -7.14 -2.70 3.62
CA ILE A 43 -6.41 -3.50 4.61
C ILE A 43 -7.47 -4.06 5.54
N ASP A 44 -7.49 -5.37 5.74
CA ASP A 44 -8.31 -6.01 6.75
C ASP A 44 -7.82 -5.56 8.13
N ILE A 45 -8.53 -4.60 8.72
CA ILE A 45 -8.20 -4.00 10.01
C ILE A 45 -8.31 -4.99 11.19
N ALA A 46 -8.92 -6.16 10.98
CA ALA A 46 -8.94 -7.24 11.97
C ALA A 46 -7.75 -8.19 11.85
N HIS A 47 -6.95 -8.08 10.77
CA HIS A 47 -5.73 -8.88 10.61
C HIS A 47 -4.71 -8.50 11.70
N PRO A 48 -4.06 -9.47 12.39
CA PRO A 48 -3.12 -9.17 13.47
C PRO A 48 -1.98 -8.22 13.08
N LEU A 49 -1.54 -8.29 11.83
CA LEU A 49 -0.47 -7.45 11.27
C LEU A 49 -0.98 -6.19 10.55
N ALA A 50 -2.28 -5.86 10.57
CA ALA A 50 -2.82 -4.72 9.84
C ALA A 50 -2.11 -3.40 10.18
N TRP A 51 -1.89 -3.17 11.48
CA TRP A 51 -1.24 -1.95 11.95
C TRP A 51 0.28 -1.97 11.78
N HIS A 52 0.89 -3.16 11.72
CA HIS A 52 2.30 -3.30 11.33
C HIS A 52 2.49 -2.86 9.87
N VAL A 53 1.62 -3.32 8.97
CA VAL A 53 1.62 -2.89 7.55
C VAL A 53 1.42 -1.39 7.41
N VAL A 54 0.47 -0.80 8.15
CA VAL A 54 0.24 0.65 8.13
C VAL A 54 1.47 1.42 8.61
N GLN A 55 2.16 0.94 9.66
CA GLN A 55 3.38 1.57 10.16
C GLN A 55 4.55 1.47 9.16
N GLU A 56 4.79 0.28 8.60
CA GLU A 56 5.85 0.04 7.61
C GLU A 56 5.62 0.87 6.33
N PHE A 57 4.40 0.87 5.80
CA PHE A 57 4.05 1.69 4.65
C PHE A 57 4.17 3.18 4.97
N GLY A 58 3.74 3.62 6.15
CA GLY A 58 3.92 5.00 6.61
C GLY A 58 5.39 5.39 6.67
N HIS A 59 6.25 4.51 7.19
CA HIS A 59 7.69 4.75 7.22
C HIS A 59 8.27 4.84 5.80
N VAL A 60 8.08 3.82 4.97
CA VAL A 60 8.72 3.77 3.65
C VAL A 60 8.19 4.84 2.70
N LEU A 61 6.87 5.01 2.62
CA LEU A 61 6.22 5.82 1.58
C LEU A 61 5.99 7.28 1.96
N ASN A 62 5.96 7.62 3.26
CA ASN A 62 5.78 9.01 3.71
C ASN A 62 7.06 9.65 4.26
N TYR A 63 7.88 8.90 5.00
CA TYR A 63 9.05 9.45 5.70
C TYR A 63 10.19 8.43 5.84
N LEU A 64 11.12 8.45 4.89
CA LEU A 64 12.45 7.88 5.11
C LEU A 64 13.22 8.81 6.06
N SER A 65 13.02 8.57 7.36
CA SER A 65 13.39 9.44 8.49
C SER A 65 14.89 9.77 8.64
N LEU A 66 15.75 9.40 7.69
CA LEU A 66 17.19 9.68 7.77
C LEU A 66 17.80 10.31 6.51
N ASN A 67 17.14 10.32 5.34
CA ASN A 67 17.79 10.76 4.09
C ASN A 67 16.98 11.67 3.16
N GLU A 68 15.66 11.53 3.02
CA GLU A 68 14.72 12.44 2.33
C GLU A 68 13.36 11.73 2.15
N PRO A 69 12.21 12.44 2.09
CA PRO A 69 10.92 11.81 1.79
C PRO A 69 10.90 11.31 0.34
N LEU A 70 10.33 10.11 0.14
CA LEU A 70 10.04 9.66 -1.22
C LEU A 70 9.01 10.59 -1.86
N PRO A 71 9.03 10.76 -3.20
CA PRO A 71 8.00 11.48 -3.94
C PRO A 71 6.71 10.64 -4.05
N SER A 72 6.21 10.18 -2.91
CA SER A 72 5.01 9.37 -2.74
C SER A 72 4.23 9.77 -1.50
N ARG A 73 2.99 9.30 -1.43
CA ARG A 73 2.15 9.41 -0.24
C ARG A 73 1.41 8.10 -0.03
N PHE A 74 1.28 7.73 1.23
CA PHE A 74 0.41 6.69 1.74
C PHE A 74 -0.61 7.32 2.69
N LEU A 75 -1.89 7.28 2.33
CA LEU A 75 -2.95 7.97 3.07
C LEU A 75 -4.26 7.16 3.13
N PRO A 76 -5.02 7.27 4.22
CA PRO A 76 -6.33 6.66 4.32
C PRO A 76 -7.34 7.46 3.50
N VAL A 77 -8.27 6.76 2.84
CA VAL A 77 -9.44 7.33 2.21
C VAL A 77 -10.68 6.57 2.66
N SER A 78 -11.72 7.29 3.04
CA SER A 78 -12.97 6.67 3.43
C SER A 78 -14.14 7.58 3.10
N ALA A 79 -15.28 6.98 2.79
CA ALA A 79 -16.52 7.75 2.77
C ALA A 79 -16.97 8.01 4.22
N PRO A 80 -17.65 9.14 4.49
CA PRO A 80 -18.15 9.44 5.83
C PRO A 80 -18.99 8.30 6.42
N PRO A 81 -18.78 7.92 7.70
CA PRO A 81 -19.43 6.76 8.31
C PRO A 81 -20.96 6.79 8.23
N TYR A 82 -21.55 7.98 8.34
CA TYR A 82 -23.01 8.18 8.31
C TYR A 82 -23.64 7.92 6.93
N MET A 83 -22.86 7.82 5.85
CA MET A 83 -23.40 7.52 4.52
C MET A 83 -23.31 6.06 4.14
N ASN A 84 -22.33 5.34 4.69
CA ASN A 84 -21.89 4.10 4.08
C ASN A 84 -21.65 2.97 5.09
N GLY A 85 -21.04 3.22 6.26
CA GLY A 85 -20.78 2.16 7.24
C GLY A 85 -19.47 2.35 7.99
N GLY A 86 -18.99 1.27 8.62
CA GLY A 86 -17.78 1.29 9.44
C GLY A 86 -16.49 1.19 8.62
N PRO A 87 -15.33 1.33 9.28
CA PRO A 87 -14.03 1.23 8.61
C PRO A 87 -13.78 -0.15 7.97
N ALA A 88 -14.38 -1.23 8.49
CA ALA A 88 -14.28 -2.56 7.88
C ALA A 88 -14.82 -2.60 6.44
N ASP A 89 -15.79 -1.75 6.11
CA ASP A 89 -16.47 -1.76 4.82
C ASP A 89 -16.01 -0.63 3.89
N PHE A 90 -15.58 0.52 4.45
CA PHE A 90 -15.34 1.74 3.67
C PHE A 90 -13.98 2.39 3.91
N LEU A 91 -13.14 1.89 4.82
CA LEU A 91 -11.77 2.37 4.90
C LEU A 91 -10.95 1.70 3.79
N ALA A 92 -10.32 2.54 2.98
CA ALA A 92 -9.34 2.13 2.00
C ALA A 92 -8.09 2.98 2.17
N TRP A 93 -7.02 2.57 1.50
CA TRP A 93 -5.75 3.25 1.49
C TRP A 93 -5.34 3.55 0.06
N ILE A 94 -4.67 4.68 -0.12
CA ILE A 94 -4.07 5.09 -1.40
C ILE A 94 -2.57 5.17 -1.24
N ILE A 95 -1.85 4.61 -2.21
CA ILE A 95 -0.48 4.97 -2.53
C ILE A 95 -0.53 5.81 -3.81
N GLU A 96 0.03 7.01 -3.78
CA GLU A 96 0.13 7.89 -4.95
C GLU A 96 1.52 8.49 -5.07
N ASN A 97 1.94 8.84 -6.29
CA ASN A 97 3.17 9.62 -6.49
C ASN A 97 2.90 11.12 -6.42
N THR A 98 3.91 11.87 -6.00
CA THR A 98 3.92 13.34 -6.09
C THR A 98 4.78 13.84 -7.25
N HIS A 99 5.49 12.94 -7.93
CA HIS A 99 6.33 13.26 -9.08
C HIS A 99 6.33 12.12 -10.12
N PRO A 100 6.15 12.40 -11.42
CA PRO A 100 5.96 11.37 -12.47
C PRO A 100 7.17 10.44 -12.68
N ALA A 101 8.38 10.89 -12.31
CA ALA A 101 9.57 10.04 -12.35
C ALA A 101 9.55 8.90 -11.33
N PHE A 102 8.74 9.00 -10.26
CA PHE A 102 8.53 7.91 -9.32
C PHE A 102 7.43 7.01 -9.86
N THR A 103 7.82 5.90 -10.48
CA THR A 103 6.91 4.99 -11.17
C THR A 103 6.33 3.95 -10.20
N PRO A 104 5.23 3.25 -10.56
CA PRO A 104 4.71 2.15 -9.74
C PRO A 104 5.74 1.03 -9.55
N ALA A 105 6.51 0.70 -10.59
CA ALA A 105 7.59 -0.27 -10.51
C ALA A 105 8.67 0.15 -9.50
N LEU A 106 9.06 1.42 -9.51
CA LEU A 106 10.02 1.94 -8.52
C LEU A 106 9.43 1.86 -7.11
N ALA A 107 8.15 2.19 -6.91
CA ALA A 107 7.50 2.02 -5.61
C ALA A 107 7.56 0.57 -5.11
N ALA A 108 7.37 -0.42 -6.00
CA ALA A 108 7.52 -1.82 -5.65
C ALA A 108 8.96 -2.17 -5.20
N GLU A 109 9.98 -1.69 -5.92
CA GLU A 109 11.39 -1.89 -5.55
C GLU A 109 11.72 -1.28 -4.17
N TRP A 110 11.21 -0.07 -3.89
CA TRP A 110 11.43 0.59 -2.60
C TRP A 110 10.78 -0.17 -1.44
N LEU A 111 9.56 -0.66 -1.65
CA LEU A 111 8.84 -1.46 -0.67
C LEU A 111 9.51 -2.81 -0.46
N GLU A 112 9.80 -3.55 -1.54
CA GLU A 112 10.45 -4.86 -1.46
C GLU A 112 11.81 -4.77 -0.76
N GLY A 113 12.61 -3.73 -1.02
CA GLY A 113 13.91 -3.55 -0.39
C GLY A 113 13.89 -3.08 1.08
N ARG A 114 12.72 -2.78 1.67
CA ARG A 114 12.61 -2.21 3.03
C ARG A 114 11.64 -2.91 3.95
N LEU A 115 10.60 -3.51 3.40
CA LEU A 115 9.68 -4.31 4.18
C LEU A 115 10.32 -5.64 4.62
N PRO A 116 9.72 -6.34 5.57
CA PRO A 116 10.10 -7.71 5.91
C PRO A 116 10.31 -8.58 4.66
N GLN A 117 11.38 -9.38 4.67
CA GLN A 117 11.76 -10.23 3.55
C GLN A 117 11.84 -11.71 3.98
N PRO A 118 11.05 -12.61 3.36
CA PRO A 118 10.05 -12.34 2.33
C PRO A 118 8.78 -11.71 2.93
N VAL A 119 8.10 -10.86 2.14
CA VAL A 119 6.97 -10.03 2.62
C VAL A 119 5.73 -10.83 3.02
N ASP A 120 5.58 -12.05 2.49
CA ASP A 120 4.48 -12.97 2.78
C ASP A 120 4.77 -13.93 3.94
N ASP A 121 5.98 -13.92 4.51
CA ASP A 121 6.29 -14.67 5.73
C ASP A 121 5.93 -13.86 6.96
N LEU A 122 4.80 -14.20 7.58
CA LEU A 122 4.26 -13.53 8.77
C LEU A 122 5.27 -13.49 9.94
N SER A 123 6.20 -14.44 10.03
CA SER A 123 7.20 -14.45 11.11
C SER A 123 8.23 -13.32 10.97
N GLN A 124 8.43 -12.78 9.77
CA GLN A 124 9.34 -11.65 9.52
C GLN A 124 8.73 -10.30 9.95
N TRP A 125 7.42 -10.27 10.20
CA TRP A 125 6.69 -9.06 10.60
C TRP A 125 6.58 -8.88 12.10
N VAL A 126 6.77 -9.96 12.87
CA VAL A 126 6.73 -9.92 14.33
C VAL A 126 8.06 -9.37 14.82
N THR A 127 8.02 -8.28 15.58
CA THR A 127 9.22 -7.75 16.23
C THR A 127 9.34 -8.34 17.63
N ASP A 128 10.57 -8.53 18.13
CA ASP A 128 10.87 -9.12 19.46
C ASP A 128 10.23 -8.36 20.66
N HIS A 129 9.43 -7.32 20.44
CA HIS A 129 8.71 -6.56 21.45
C HIS A 129 7.28 -7.06 21.73
N ASP A 130 6.79 -8.06 20.99
CA ASP A 130 5.44 -8.62 21.17
C ASP A 130 5.37 -9.73 22.27
N ASP A 131 6.47 -9.99 22.99
CA ASP A 131 6.62 -11.05 24.00
C ASP A 131 6.49 -10.60 25.48
N ASP A 132 6.10 -9.35 25.77
CA ASP A 132 5.91 -8.83 27.15
C ASP A 132 4.45 -8.75 27.61
#